data_AF-E4U4T0-F1
#
_entry.id   AF-E4U4T0-F1
#
_cell.length_a   1.000
_cell.length_b   1.000
_cell.length_c   1.000
_cell.angle_alpha   90.00
_cell.angle_beta   90.00
_cell.angle_gamma   90.00
#
_symmetry.space_group_name_H-M   'P 1'
#
loop_
_entity.id
_entity.type
_entity.pdbx_description
1 polymer ?
#
loop_
_entity_poly.entity_id
_entity_poly.type
_entity_poly.pdbx_seq_one_letter_code
_entity_poly.pdbx_strand_id
1 'polypeptide(L)'
;MLSWLDVLAITTAALATAMGVRRGGGFLLALPIAAALYWLGLDYVPGPSWLLLLGLGSGLAAAFVSGLLPVSFPFKLDPILGGLAGFVWGAFLALVLWVGLPSEYSPATGAIRYPALSAPPIIQDAVASSPFAPKLFAVVWQHPVARKVFFGPEPSR
;
A
#
# COMPACT_ATOMS: atom_id res chain seq x y z
N MET A 1 18.64 10.00 7.56
CA MET A 1 17.56 11.00 7.58
C MET A 1 16.34 10.38 6.90
N LEU A 2 15.12 10.79 7.24
CA LEU A 2 13.94 10.32 6.51
C LEU A 2 13.87 11.04 5.16
N SER A 3 13.65 10.28 4.09
CA SER A 3 13.37 10.83 2.77
C SER A 3 11.93 11.38 2.71
N TRP A 4 11.62 12.19 1.70
CA TRP A 4 10.24 12.64 1.48
C TRP A 4 9.28 11.46 1.23
N LEU A 5 9.79 10.36 0.66
CA LEU A 5 9.03 9.13 0.44
C LEU A 5 8.61 8.50 1.77
N ASP A 6 9.52 8.45 2.75
CA ASP A 6 9.22 7.91 4.08
C ASP A 6 8.18 8.76 4.81
N VAL A 7 8.31 10.08 4.70
CA VAL A 7 7.33 11.01 5.29
C VAL A 7 5.96 10.79 4.68
N LEU A 8 5.88 10.63 3.36
CA LEU A 8 4.62 10.40 2.65
C LEU A 8 4.00 9.04 3.03
N ALA A 9 4.81 7.98 3.11
CA ALA A 9 4.37 6.66 3.52
C ALA A 9 3.85 6.64 4.97
N ILE A 10 4.60 7.21 5.91
CA ILE A 10 4.22 7.28 7.32
C ILE A 10 2.97 8.15 7.49
N THR A 11 2.89 9.28 6.78
CA THR A 11 1.71 10.16 6.82
C THR A 11 0.47 9.45 6.28
N THR A 12 0.61 8.71 5.18
CA THR A 12 -0.50 7.91 4.61
C THR A 12 -0.98 6.85 5.58
N ALA A 13 -0.06 6.13 6.24
CA ALA A 13 -0.42 5.16 7.27
C ALA A 13 -1.13 5.82 8.48
N ALA A 14 -0.63 6.96 8.93
CA ALA A 14 -1.23 7.72 10.02
C ALA A 14 -2.64 8.21 9.67
N LEU A 15 -2.85 8.72 8.45
CA LEU A 15 -4.17 9.17 7.97
C LEU A 15 -5.16 8.01 7.86
N ALA A 16 -4.75 6.87 7.33
CA ALA A 16 -5.60 5.67 7.26
C ALA A 16 -5.98 5.18 8.66
N THR A 17 -5.04 5.20 9.61
CA THR A 17 -5.29 4.86 11.02
C THR A 17 -6.28 5.82 11.65
N ALA A 18 -6.08 7.12 11.49
CA ALA A 18 -6.98 8.15 12.01
C ALA A 18 -8.39 8.05 11.41
N MET A 19 -8.49 7.74 10.11
CA MET A 19 -9.77 7.45 9.45
C MET A 19 -10.45 6.23 10.05
N GLY A 20 -9.71 5.14 10.27
CA GLY A 20 -10.21 3.94 10.94
C GLY A 20 -10.76 4.23 12.33
N VAL A 21 -10.03 4.99 13.16
CA VAL A 21 -10.50 5.40 14.49
C VAL A 21 -11.81 6.20 14.40
N ARG A 22 -11.93 7.11 13.42
CA ARG A 22 -13.15 7.92 13.22
C ARG A 22 -14.34 7.11 12.71
N ARG A 23 -14.09 6.04 11.96
CA ARG A 23 -15.13 5.19 11.36
C ARG A 23 -15.52 4.01 12.26
N GLY A 24 -14.78 3.75 13.33
CA GLY A 24 -15.10 2.71 14.30
C GLY A 24 -14.98 1.30 13.73
N GLY A 25 -15.57 0.32 14.42
CA GLY A 25 -15.51 -1.10 14.05
C GLY A 25 -16.23 -1.42 12.73
N GLY A 26 -17.10 -0.53 12.24
CA GLY A 26 -17.64 -0.63 10.88
C GLY A 26 -16.54 -0.64 9.82
N PHE A 27 -15.41 0.07 10.04
CA PHE A 27 -14.28 0.06 9.11
C PHE A 27 -13.56 -1.29 9.08
N LEU A 28 -13.49 -1.99 10.22
CA LEU A 28 -12.94 -3.35 10.29
C LEU A 28 -13.75 -4.31 9.43
N LEU A 29 -15.07 -4.19 9.43
CA LEU A 29 -15.96 -5.01 8.59
C LEU A 29 -15.91 -4.63 7.12
N ALA A 30 -15.56 -3.39 6.80
CA ALA A 30 -15.36 -2.93 5.43
C ALA A 30 -13.97 -3.28 4.87
N LEU A 31 -13.00 -3.64 5.73
CA LEU A 31 -11.65 -4.00 5.32
C LEU A 31 -11.60 -5.18 4.31
N PRO A 32 -12.35 -6.29 4.50
CA PRO A 32 -12.44 -7.35 3.49
C PRO A 32 -12.99 -6.87 2.14
N ILE A 33 -13.89 -5.88 2.15
CA ILE A 33 -14.43 -5.27 0.92
C ILE A 33 -13.32 -4.47 0.23
N ALA A 34 -12.55 -3.68 0.99
CA ALA A 34 -11.39 -2.95 0.46
C ALA A 34 -10.37 -3.91 -0.20
N ALA A 35 -10.06 -5.01 0.50
CA ALA A 35 -9.14 -6.03 0.03
C ALA A 35 -9.68 -6.76 -1.21
N ALA A 36 -10.97 -7.10 -1.24
CA ALA A 36 -11.61 -7.72 -2.40
C ALA A 36 -11.61 -6.79 -3.62
N LEU A 37 -11.95 -5.51 -3.43
CA LEU A 37 -11.91 -4.50 -4.50
C LEU A 37 -10.50 -4.28 -5.03
N TYR A 38 -9.51 -4.22 -4.13
CA TYR A 38 -8.10 -4.16 -4.53
C TYR A 38 -7.71 -5.40 -5.34
N TRP A 39 -8.04 -6.59 -4.84
CA TRP A 39 -7.70 -7.84 -5.50
C TRP A 39 -8.33 -7.95 -6.90
N LEU A 40 -9.63 -7.64 -7.02
CA LEU A 40 -10.34 -7.63 -8.30
C LEU A 40 -9.80 -6.56 -9.26
N GLY A 41 -9.32 -5.44 -8.72
CA GLY A 41 -8.74 -4.36 -9.51
C GLY A 41 -7.34 -4.65 -10.07
N LEU A 42 -6.61 -5.63 -9.51
CA LEU A 42 -5.23 -5.95 -9.92
C LEU A 42 -5.13 -6.26 -11.42
N ASP A 43 -6.12 -6.95 -11.98
CA ASP A 43 -6.12 -7.37 -13.38
C ASP A 43 -6.44 -6.22 -14.36
N TYR A 44 -6.95 -5.09 -13.86
CA TYR A 44 -7.33 -3.93 -14.68
C TYR A 44 -6.33 -2.78 -14.60
N VAL A 45 -5.31 -2.93 -13.77
CA VAL A 45 -4.33 -1.88 -13.53
C VAL A 45 -3.16 -1.99 -14.52
N PRO A 46 -2.83 -0.92 -15.27
CA PRO A 46 -1.82 -0.97 -16.32
C PRO A 46 -0.36 -0.97 -15.81
N GLY A 47 -0.12 -0.83 -14.50
CA GLY A 47 1.22 -0.93 -13.92
C GLY A 47 1.33 -0.59 -12.43
N PRO A 48 2.53 -0.71 -11.83
CA PRO A 48 2.73 -0.58 -10.39
C PRO A 48 2.31 0.77 -9.79
N SER A 49 2.46 1.85 -10.56
CA SER A 49 2.09 3.21 -10.13
C SER A 49 0.59 3.38 -9.84
N TRP A 50 -0.25 2.60 -10.51
CA TRP A 50 -1.71 2.61 -10.34
C TRP A 50 -2.17 1.78 -9.14
N LEU A 51 -1.32 0.92 -8.58
CA LEU A 51 -1.65 0.14 -7.38
C LEU A 51 -1.90 1.04 -6.17
N LEU A 52 -1.21 2.17 -6.10
CA LEU A 52 -1.46 3.17 -5.06
C LEU A 52 -2.86 3.78 -5.22
N LEU A 53 -3.23 4.17 -6.44
CA LEU A 53 -4.55 4.72 -6.72
C LEU A 53 -5.65 3.71 -6.46
N LEU A 54 -5.42 2.45 -6.82
CA LEU A 54 -6.33 1.35 -6.54
C LEU A 54 -6.50 1.12 -5.03
N GLY A 55 -5.39 1.08 -4.27
CA GLY A 55 -5.42 0.92 -2.82
C GLY A 55 -6.08 2.10 -2.10
N LEU A 56 -5.82 3.33 -2.54
CA LEU A 56 -6.50 4.51 -2.00
C LEU A 56 -7.99 4.48 -2.35
N GLY A 57 -8.33 4.17 -3.60
CA GLY A 57 -9.71 4.07 -4.07
C GLY A 57 -10.51 3.01 -3.32
N SER A 58 -9.97 1.81 -3.14
CA SER A 58 -10.66 0.74 -2.41
C SER A 58 -10.75 1.02 -0.90
N GLY A 59 -9.75 1.67 -0.31
CA GLY A 59 -9.81 2.15 1.07
C GLY A 59 -10.90 3.20 1.29
N LEU A 60 -11.02 4.16 0.37
CA LEU A 60 -12.07 5.18 0.40
C LEU A 60 -13.46 4.57 0.19
N ALA A 61 -13.59 3.62 -0.75
CA ALA A 61 -14.83 2.88 -0.95
C ALA A 61 -15.24 2.12 0.31
N ALA A 62 -14.30 1.46 0.98
CA ALA A 62 -14.55 0.79 2.25
C ALA A 62 -14.94 1.76 3.36
N ALA A 63 -14.28 2.92 3.47
CA ALA A 63 -14.69 3.96 4.41
C ALA A 63 -16.10 4.48 4.12
N PHE A 64 -16.51 4.58 2.85
CA PHE A 64 -17.86 4.94 2.48
C PHE A 64 -18.87 3.87 2.91
N VAL A 65 -18.60 2.60 2.55
CA VAL A 65 -19.45 1.45 2.91
C VAL A 65 -19.54 1.27 4.43
N SER A 66 -18.48 1.56 5.18
CA SER A 66 -18.48 1.44 6.63
C SER A 66 -19.51 2.37 7.30
N GLY A 67 -19.84 3.51 6.66
CA GLY A 67 -20.89 4.41 7.14
C GLY A 67 -22.31 3.90 6.87
N LEU A 68 -22.46 2.90 5.99
CA LEU A 68 -23.74 2.27 5.67
C LEU A 68 -24.02 1.02 6.51
N LEU A 69 -22.99 0.46 7.16
CA LEU A 69 -23.11 -0.71 8.02
C LEU A 69 -23.64 -0.28 9.40
N PRO A 70 -24.84 -0.73 9.82
CA PRO A 70 -25.40 -0.39 11.12
C PRO A 70 -24.80 -1.30 12.20
N VAL A 71 -23.46 -1.31 12.32
CA VAL A 71 -22.75 -2.15 13.28
C VAL A 71 -22.04 -1.24 14.27
N SER A 72 -22.40 -1.38 15.53
CA SER A 72 -21.80 -0.63 16.63
C SER A 72 -21.27 -1.62 17.66
N PHE A 73 -19.97 -1.55 17.92
CA PHE A 73 -19.35 -2.25 19.03
C PHE A 73 -19.49 -1.42 20.31
N PRO A 74 -19.18 -1.99 21.50
CA PRO A 74 -19.10 -1.21 22.73
C PRO A 74 -18.22 0.04 22.52
N PHE A 75 -18.65 1.19 23.04
CA PHE A 75 -18.04 2.51 22.81
C PHE A 75 -16.50 2.56 22.99
N LYS A 76 -15.95 1.72 23.87
CA LYS A 76 -14.50 1.62 24.11
C LYS A 76 -13.74 0.78 23.07
N LEU A 77 -14.39 -0.23 22.50
CA LEU A 77 -13.78 -1.16 21.54
C LEU A 77 -13.90 -0.66 20.10
N ASP A 78 -14.98 0.06 19.81
CA ASP A 78 -15.28 0.54 18.46
C ASP A 78 -14.12 1.35 17.82
N PRO A 79 -13.55 2.39 18.47
CA PRO A 79 -12.42 3.12 17.90
C PRO A 79 -11.12 2.30 17.84
N ILE A 80 -10.95 1.32 18.73
CA ILE A 80 -9.76 0.44 18.74
C ILE A 80 -9.81 -0.50 17.52
N LEU A 81 -10.96 -1.13 17.27
CA LEU A 81 -11.16 -2.02 16.12
C LEU A 81 -11.03 -1.27 14.80
N GLY A 82 -11.64 -0.08 14.72
CA GLY A 82 -11.48 0.81 13.58
C GLY A 82 -10.03 1.24 13.38
N GLY A 83 -9.33 1.63 14.45
CA GLY A 83 -7.92 1.99 14.41
C GLY A 83 -7.01 0.85 13.97
N LEU A 84 -7.25 -0.38 14.42
CA LEU A 84 -6.51 -1.57 13.97
C LEU A 84 -6.69 -1.82 12.47
N ALA A 85 -7.94 -1.75 11.99
CA ALA A 85 -8.22 -1.89 10.56
C ALA A 85 -7.57 -0.77 9.73
N GLY A 86 -7.65 0.48 10.21
CA GLY A 86 -7.00 1.64 9.62
C GLY A 86 -5.48 1.52 9.59
N PHE A 87 -4.88 0.96 10.64
CA PHE A 87 -3.45 0.69 10.72
C PHE A 87 -3.02 -0.38 9.73
N VAL A 88 -3.74 -1.51 9.65
CA VAL A 88 -3.45 -2.59 8.69
C VAL A 88 -3.53 -2.07 7.26
N TRP A 89 -4.60 -1.35 6.92
CA TRP A 89 -4.76 -0.77 5.59
C TRP A 89 -3.72 0.32 5.31
N GLY A 90 -3.43 1.16 6.30
CA GLY A 90 -2.42 2.20 6.21
C GLY A 90 -1.01 1.66 6.00
N ALA A 91 -0.65 0.59 6.71
CA ALA A 91 0.62 -0.11 6.55
C ALA A 91 0.73 -0.73 5.14
N PHE A 92 -0.37 -1.30 4.64
CA PHE A 92 -0.44 -1.78 3.27
C PHE A 92 -0.18 -0.66 2.25
N LEU A 93 -0.86 0.49 2.37
CA LEU A 93 -0.65 1.65 1.48
C LEU A 93 0.77 2.22 1.57
N ALA A 94 1.33 2.30 2.77
CA ALA A 94 2.71 2.72 2.98
C ALA A 94 3.69 1.76 2.28
N LEU A 95 3.42 0.45 2.33
CA LEU A 95 4.23 -0.54 1.62
C LEU A 95 4.14 -0.34 0.11
N VAL A 96 2.93 -0.13 -0.45
CA VAL A 96 2.75 0.21 -1.88
C VAL A 96 3.59 1.44 -2.26
N LEU A 97 3.66 2.46 -1.41
CA LEU A 97 4.50 3.64 -1.68
C LEU A 97 5.99 3.30 -1.69
N TRP A 98 6.45 2.52 -0.71
CA TRP A 98 7.87 2.15 -0.61
C TRP A 98 8.35 1.19 -1.68
N VAL A 99 7.47 0.39 -2.29
CA VAL A 99 7.87 -0.63 -3.28
C VAL A 99 7.32 -0.40 -4.69
N GLY A 100 6.30 0.44 -4.83
CA GLY A 100 5.60 0.70 -6.10
C GLY A 100 6.30 1.68 -7.04
N LEU A 101 7.47 2.20 -6.66
CA LEU A 101 8.29 3.02 -7.55
C LEU A 101 8.88 2.18 -8.69
N PRO A 102 9.27 2.79 -9.83
CA PRO A 102 9.75 2.06 -10.98
C PRO A 102 10.95 1.16 -10.64
N SER A 103 10.87 -0.11 -11.03
CA SER A 103 11.99 -1.07 -10.99
C SER A 103 12.26 -1.60 -12.38
N GLU A 104 13.51 -1.96 -12.67
CA GLU A 104 13.91 -2.44 -13.99
C GLU A 104 14.76 -3.72 -13.88
N TYR A 105 14.60 -4.63 -14.83
CA TYR A 105 15.50 -5.77 -14.92
C TYR A 105 16.82 -5.32 -15.52
N SER A 106 17.93 -5.62 -14.84
CA SER A 106 19.28 -5.35 -15.34
C SER A 106 19.86 -6.62 -15.97
N PRO A 107 20.00 -6.68 -17.31
CA PRO A 107 20.56 -7.85 -18.00
C PRO A 107 22.00 -8.14 -17.60
N ALA A 108 22.77 -7.10 -17.23
CA ALA A 108 24.18 -7.20 -16.85
C ALA A 108 24.40 -7.92 -15.50
N THR A 109 23.44 -7.82 -14.58
CA THR A 109 23.52 -8.42 -13.24
C THR A 109 22.59 -9.61 -13.06
N GLY A 110 21.71 -9.87 -14.03
CA GLY A 110 20.68 -10.91 -13.94
C GLY A 110 19.63 -10.65 -12.86
N ALA A 111 19.60 -9.44 -12.28
CA ALA A 111 18.80 -9.09 -11.11
C ALA A 111 17.94 -7.86 -11.37
N ILE A 112 16.90 -7.68 -10.55
CA ILE A 112 16.09 -6.46 -10.59
C ILE A 112 16.74 -5.34 -9.81
N ARG A 113 16.75 -4.17 -10.44
CA ARG A 113 17.29 -2.93 -9.92
C ARG A 113 16.14 -2.06 -9.40
N TYR A 114 16.29 -1.60 -8.16
CA TYR A 114 15.35 -0.71 -7.51
C TYR A 114 16.11 0.46 -6.85
N PRO A 115 15.79 1.72 -7.17
CA PRO A 115 14.86 2.14 -8.23
C PRO A 115 15.46 1.94 -9.64
N ALA A 116 14.65 2.06 -10.68
CA ALA A 116 15.10 2.02 -12.07
C ALA A 116 16.04 3.19 -12.41
N LEU A 117 17.03 2.98 -13.29
CA LEU A 117 17.90 4.05 -13.82
C LEU A 117 17.12 5.10 -14.60
N SER A 118 16.06 4.67 -15.27
CA SER A 118 15.15 5.55 -16.00
C SER A 118 14.30 6.43 -15.08
N ALA A 119 14.28 6.17 -13.77
CA ALA A 119 13.52 6.99 -12.83
C ALA A 119 14.14 8.40 -12.71
N PRO A 120 13.32 9.46 -12.59
CA PRO A 120 13.82 10.81 -12.33
C PRO A 120 14.76 10.90 -11.12
N PRO A 121 15.77 11.80 -11.12
CA PRO A 121 16.73 11.93 -10.02
C PRO A 121 16.08 12.10 -8.64
N ILE A 122 14.97 12.86 -8.57
CA ILE A 122 14.22 13.06 -7.32
C ILE A 122 13.69 11.76 -6.70
N ILE A 123 13.35 10.76 -7.53
CA ILE A 123 12.91 9.43 -7.07
C ILE A 123 14.13 8.60 -6.68
N GLN A 124 15.22 8.67 -7.45
CA GLN A 124 16.46 7.97 -7.14
C GLN A 124 17.01 8.40 -5.76
N ASP A 125 17.09 9.71 -5.53
CA ASP A 125 17.55 10.29 -4.26
C ASP A 125 16.61 9.92 -3.10
N ALA A 126 15.30 9.89 -3.32
CA ALA A 126 14.32 9.49 -2.30
C ALA A 126 14.53 8.05 -1.84
N VAL A 127 14.66 7.12 -2.79
CA VAL A 127 14.83 5.70 -2.48
C VAL A 127 16.21 5.43 -1.89
N ALA A 128 17.26 6.07 -2.42
CA ALA A 128 18.62 5.93 -1.91
C ALA A 128 18.78 6.47 -0.48
N SER A 129 18.08 7.56 -0.14
CA SER A 129 18.10 8.15 1.21
C SER A 129 17.12 7.49 2.19
N SER A 130 16.16 6.70 1.70
CA SER A 130 15.18 6.00 2.54
C SER A 130 15.81 4.81 3.28
N PRO A 131 15.62 4.71 4.61
CA PRO A 131 16.06 3.53 5.37
C PRO A 131 15.15 2.31 5.18
N PHE A 132 13.97 2.49 4.55
CA PHE A 132 12.93 1.46 4.43
C PHE A 132 12.80 0.92 3.01
N ALA A 133 12.75 1.79 2.00
CA ALA A 133 12.35 1.44 0.64
C ALA A 133 13.18 0.29 0.03
N PRO A 134 14.54 0.31 0.04
CA PRO A 134 15.32 -0.76 -0.58
C PRO A 134 15.15 -2.12 0.13
N LYS A 135 15.06 -2.11 1.47
CA LYS A 135 14.92 -3.33 2.28
C LYS A 135 13.54 -3.96 2.11
N LEU A 136 12.49 -3.14 2.18
CA LEU A 136 11.12 -3.61 1.98
C LEU A 136 10.91 -4.11 0.56
N PHE A 137 11.47 -3.43 -0.44
CA PHE A 137 11.42 -3.89 -1.82
C PHE A 137 12.05 -5.28 -1.95
N ALA A 138 13.25 -5.49 -1.40
CA ALA A 138 13.90 -6.80 -1.44
C ALA A 138 13.06 -7.91 -0.80
N VAL A 139 12.44 -7.64 0.36
CA VAL A 139 11.55 -8.61 1.05
C VAL A 139 10.32 -8.93 0.19
N VAL A 140 9.65 -7.92 -0.36
CA VAL A 140 8.47 -8.11 -1.22
C VAL A 140 8.84 -8.88 -2.48
N TRP A 141 9.97 -8.54 -3.09
CA TRP A 141 10.43 -9.15 -4.34
C TRP A 141 10.76 -10.64 -4.17
N GLN A 142 11.31 -11.02 -3.02
CA GLN A 142 11.67 -12.42 -2.71
C GLN A 142 10.44 -13.29 -2.40
N HIS A 143 9.30 -12.70 -2.04
CA HIS A 143 8.12 -13.46 -1.64
C HIS A 143 7.08 -13.53 -2.77
N PRO A 144 6.78 -14.71 -3.35
CA PRO A 144 5.98 -14.82 -4.58
C PRO A 144 4.56 -14.23 -4.46
N VAL A 145 3.92 -14.43 -3.30
CA VAL A 145 2.58 -13.87 -3.03
C VAL A 145 2.64 -12.34 -2.92
N ALA A 146 3.63 -11.79 -2.23
CA ALA A 146 3.77 -10.34 -2.07
C ALA A 146 4.11 -9.70 -3.42
N ARG A 147 5.01 -10.32 -4.17
CA ARG A 147 5.37 -9.86 -5.51
C ARG A 147 4.15 -9.73 -6.42
N LYS A 148 3.23 -10.71 -6.41
CA LYS A 148 1.96 -10.63 -7.17
C LYS A 148 1.08 -9.46 -6.71
N VAL A 149 0.97 -9.24 -5.40
CA VAL A 149 0.12 -8.18 -4.81
C VAL A 149 0.65 -6.78 -5.13
N PHE A 150 1.97 -6.59 -5.16
CA PHE A 150 2.62 -5.28 -5.28
C PHE A 150 3.18 -4.97 -6.68
N PHE A 151 3.24 -5.96 -7.58
CA PHE A 151 3.73 -5.76 -8.94
C PHE A 151 2.79 -6.33 -10.02
N GLY A 152 1.66 -6.93 -9.63
CA GLY A 152 0.73 -7.58 -10.55
C GLY A 152 1.24 -8.95 -11.04
N PRO A 153 0.50 -9.60 -11.96
CA PRO A 153 1.00 -10.78 -12.65
C PRO A 153 2.24 -10.43 -13.46
N GLU A 154 3.29 -11.28 -13.41
CA GLU A 154 4.43 -11.10 -14.31
C GLU A 154 3.93 -11.10 -15.76
N PRO A 155 4.36 -10.15 -16.62
CA PRO A 155 4.10 -10.30 -18.04
C PRO A 155 4.70 -11.63 -18.48
N SER A 156 3.87 -12.47 -19.10
CA SER A 156 4.33 -13.70 -19.74
C SER A 156 5.51 -13.36 -20.64
N ARG A 157 6.67 -13.96 -20.36
CA ARG A 157 7.87 -13.86 -21.18
C ARG A 157 7.60 -14.21 -22.63
#